data_AF-A0A6C0CGU1-F1
#
_entry.id   AF-A0A6C0CGU1-F1
#
_cell.length_a   1.000
_cell.length_b   1.000
_cell.length_c   1.000
_cell.angle_alpha   90.00
_cell.angle_beta   90.00
_cell.angle_gamma   90.00
#
_symmetry.space_group_name_H-M   'P 1'
#
loop_
_entity.id
_entity.type
_entity.pdbx_description
1 polymer ?
#
loop_
_entity_poly.entity_id
_entity_poly.type
_entity_poly.pdbx_seq_one_letter_code
_entity_poly.pdbx_strand_id
1 'polypeptide(L)'
;MNNSLRDIGYLLIDNINQKSDSNKIKLFDKVNKYNNFKKEVERKKQENKEYYLAKYEELRKINATNYASYLEKKSYLFDKWKATANVKDLYEYISLERPEYIEVPDVYTSQFDYKIIK
;
A
#
# COMPACT_ATOMS: atom_id res chain seq x y z
N MET A 1 0.64 -25.04 11.27
CA MET A 1 -0.63 -25.55 11.87
C MET A 1 -1.83 -24.69 11.43
N ASN A 2 -3.03 -25.26 11.19
CA ASN A 2 -4.24 -24.49 10.85
C ASN A 2 -4.72 -23.70 12.08
N ASN A 3 -4.58 -22.38 12.08
CA ASN A 3 -5.11 -21.47 13.10
C ASN A 3 -6.41 -20.86 12.57
N SER A 4 -7.40 -21.72 12.31
CA SER A 4 -8.66 -21.27 11.70
C SER A 4 -9.65 -20.84 12.78
N LEU A 5 -10.43 -19.78 12.50
CA LEU A 5 -11.58 -19.41 13.32
C LEU A 5 -12.59 -20.56 13.45
N ARG A 6 -12.64 -21.44 12.44
CA ARG A 6 -13.49 -22.62 12.42
C ARG A 6 -13.14 -23.60 13.54
N ASP A 7 -11.84 -23.81 13.79
CA ASP A 7 -11.35 -24.68 14.87
C ASP A 7 -11.74 -24.12 16.25
N ILE A 8 -11.66 -22.80 16.41
CA ILE A 8 -12.09 -22.11 17.64
C ILE A 8 -13.61 -22.27 17.82
N GLY A 9 -14.38 -22.14 16.73
CA GLY A 9 -15.83 -22.35 16.73
C GLY A 9 -16.22 -23.76 17.18
N TYR A 10 -15.53 -24.80 16.69
CA TYR A 10 -15.78 -26.18 17.13
C TYR A 10 -15.44 -26.35 18.63
N LEU A 11 -14.30 -25.84 19.09
CA LEU A 11 -13.92 -25.91 20.51
C LEU A 11 -14.88 -25.14 21.44
N LEU A 12 -15.51 -24.07 20.94
CA LEU A 12 -16.56 -23.33 21.65
C LEU A 12 -17.81 -24.20 21.82
N ILE A 13 -18.27 -24.84 20.74
CA ILE A 13 -19.43 -25.74 20.76
C ILE A 13 -19.17 -26.90 21.72
N ASP A 14 -17.97 -27.50 21.67
CA ASP A 14 -17.58 -28.60 22.56
C ASP A 14 -17.54 -28.17 24.04
N ASN A 15 -17.07 -26.95 24.33
CA ASN A 15 -17.11 -26.41 25.70
C ASN A 15 -18.51 -26.15 26.21
N ILE A 16 -19.44 -25.73 25.35
CA ILE A 16 -20.84 -25.48 25.72
C ILE A 16 -21.52 -26.82 26.04
N ASN A 17 -21.30 -27.84 25.21
CA ASN A 17 -21.95 -29.14 25.32
C ASN A 17 -21.28 -30.08 26.34
N GLN A 18 -19.98 -29.94 26.58
CA GLN A 18 -19.20 -30.75 27.50
C GLN A 18 -18.20 -29.88 28.27
N LYS A 19 -18.67 -29.30 29.38
CA LYS A 19 -17.86 -28.47 30.27
C LYS A 19 -16.81 -29.31 31.00
N SER A 20 -15.58 -29.28 30.50
CA SER A 20 -14.40 -29.83 31.17
C SER A 20 -13.28 -28.80 31.18
N ASP A 21 -12.45 -28.84 32.22
CA ASP A 21 -11.26 -27.97 32.30
C ASP A 21 -10.32 -28.19 31.11
N SER A 22 -10.21 -29.43 30.61
CA SER A 22 -9.42 -29.74 29.41
C SER A 22 -9.91 -29.00 28.17
N ASN A 23 -11.22 -28.99 27.92
CA ASN A 23 -11.80 -28.27 26.78
C ASN A 23 -11.62 -26.76 26.93
N LYS A 24 -11.76 -26.24 28.15
CA LYS A 24 -11.56 -24.81 28.45
C LYS A 24 -10.11 -24.38 28.18
N ILE A 25 -9.13 -25.17 28.62
CA ILE A 25 -7.71 -24.94 28.36
C ILE A 25 -7.41 -24.95 26.85
N LYS A 26 -7.90 -25.98 26.13
CA LYS A 26 -7.71 -26.09 24.66
C LYS A 26 -8.28 -24.89 23.91
N LEU A 27 -9.47 -24.44 24.29
CA LEU A 27 -10.11 -23.26 23.70
C LEU A 27 -9.27 -22.01 23.95
N PHE A 28 -8.83 -21.79 25.19
CA PHE A 28 -8.01 -20.63 25.56
C PHE A 28 -6.69 -20.59 24.81
N ASP A 29 -5.99 -21.73 24.72
CA ASP A 29 -4.75 -21.86 23.95
C ASP A 29 -4.94 -21.56 22.47
N LYS A 30 -6.03 -22.05 21.87
CA LYS A 30 -6.31 -21.84 20.45
C LYS A 30 -6.65 -20.37 20.16
N VAL A 31 -7.43 -19.73 21.02
CA VAL A 31 -7.74 -18.29 20.94
C VAL A 31 -6.47 -17.45 21.05
N ASN A 32 -5.59 -17.76 22.01
CA ASN A 32 -4.32 -17.04 22.16
C ASN A 32 -3.41 -17.20 20.94
N LYS A 33 -3.28 -18.42 20.40
CA LYS A 33 -2.51 -18.68 19.17
C LYS A 33 -3.05 -17.89 17.99
N TYR A 34 -4.37 -17.84 17.81
CA TYR A 34 -5.01 -17.07 16.75
C TYR A 34 -4.80 -15.56 16.91
N ASN A 35 -4.96 -15.03 18.12
CA ASN A 35 -4.71 -13.62 18.40
C ASN A 35 -3.25 -13.22 18.13
N ASN A 36 -2.29 -14.07 18.51
CA ASN A 36 -0.88 -13.85 18.23
C ASN A 36 -0.59 -13.89 16.72
N PHE A 37 -1.16 -14.87 16.01
CA PHE A 37 -1.07 -14.94 14.56
C PHE A 37 -1.63 -13.67 13.89
N LYS A 38 -2.81 -13.20 14.32
CA LYS A 38 -3.42 -11.97 13.80
C LYS A 38 -2.52 -10.75 14.03
N LYS A 39 -1.97 -10.60 15.24
CA LYS A 39 -1.02 -9.52 15.57
C LYS A 39 0.22 -9.56 14.67
N GLU A 40 0.77 -10.75 14.44
CA GLU A 40 1.94 -10.92 13.58
C GLU A 40 1.66 -10.59 12.11
N VAL A 41 0.48 -10.97 11.61
CA VAL A 41 0.03 -10.58 10.26
C VAL A 41 -0.10 -9.06 10.14
N GLU A 42 -0.73 -8.40 11.11
CA GLU A 42 -0.87 -6.94 11.09
C GLU A 42 0.48 -6.23 11.21
N ARG A 43 1.39 -6.72 12.07
CA ARG A 43 2.76 -6.19 12.19
C ARG A 43 3.49 -6.25 10.85
N LYS A 44 3.45 -7.40 10.17
CA LYS A 44 4.08 -7.58 8.86
C LYS A 44 3.47 -6.70 7.76
N LYS A 45 2.16 -6.45 7.80
CA LYS A 45 1.51 -5.50 6.89
C LYS A 45 2.05 -4.09 7.11
N GLN A 46 2.19 -3.68 8.36
CA GLN A 46 2.71 -2.36 8.72
C GLN A 46 4.18 -2.21 8.29
N GLU A 47 5.04 -3.19 8.56
CA GLU A 47 6.44 -3.20 8.13
C GLU A 47 6.58 -3.09 6.60
N ASN A 48 5.73 -3.81 5.86
CA ASN A 48 5.73 -3.73 4.40
C ASN A 48 5.29 -2.35 3.88
N LYS A 49 4.31 -1.72 4.54
CA LYS A 49 3.89 -0.36 4.20
C LYS A 49 5.02 0.63 4.45
N GLU A 50 5.70 0.53 5.58
CA GLU A 50 6.84 1.39 5.91
C GLU A 50 8.00 1.19 4.94
N TYR A 51 8.35 -0.06 4.61
CA TYR A 51 9.35 -0.38 3.61
C TYR A 51 8.97 0.18 2.23
N TYR A 52 7.71 -0.01 1.82
CA TYR A 52 7.18 0.52 0.56
C TYR A 52 7.33 2.04 0.49
N LEU A 53 6.93 2.75 1.55
CA LEU A 53 7.08 4.20 1.63
C LEU A 53 8.56 4.59 1.53
N ALA A 54 9.43 3.99 2.33
CA ALA A 54 10.87 4.27 2.30
C ALA A 54 11.49 4.04 0.91
N LYS A 55 11.05 3.01 0.18
CA LYS A 55 11.58 2.66 -1.14
C LYS A 55 11.12 3.60 -2.25
N TYR A 56 9.87 4.06 -2.22
CA TYR A 56 9.24 4.75 -3.36
C TYR A 56 8.87 6.21 -3.11
N GLU A 57 8.99 6.72 -1.88
CA GLU A 57 8.64 8.10 -1.52
C GLU A 57 9.40 9.13 -2.38
N GLU A 58 10.71 8.97 -2.52
CA GLU A 58 11.54 9.90 -3.30
C GLU A 58 11.18 9.90 -4.79
N LEU A 59 10.89 8.73 -5.37
CA LEU A 59 10.45 8.63 -6.77
C LEU A 59 9.09 9.33 -6.99
N ARG A 60 8.16 9.18 -6.04
CA ARG A 60 6.87 9.87 -6.08
C ARG A 60 7.04 11.39 -5.98
N LYS A 61 7.92 11.87 -5.11
CA LYS A 61 8.26 13.30 -5.00
C LYS A 61 8.86 13.83 -6.30
N ILE A 62 9.82 13.12 -6.89
CA ILE A 62 10.45 13.52 -8.16
C ILE A 62 9.39 13.65 -9.26
N ASN A 63 8.52 12.65 -9.42
CA ASN A 63 7.43 12.71 -10.40
C ASN A 63 6.51 13.93 -10.16
N ALA A 64 6.14 14.18 -8.90
CA ALA A 64 5.27 15.29 -8.54
C ALA A 64 5.93 16.66 -8.83
N THR A 65 7.18 16.84 -8.41
CA THR A 65 7.94 18.08 -8.62
C THR A 65 8.14 18.35 -10.11
N ASN A 66 8.60 17.36 -10.87
CA ASN A 66 8.83 17.51 -12.31
C ASN A 66 7.53 17.88 -13.05
N TYR A 67 6.42 17.24 -12.69
CA TYR A 67 5.13 17.52 -13.29
C TYR A 67 4.60 18.92 -12.91
N ALA A 68 4.79 19.34 -11.66
CA ALA A 68 4.42 20.69 -11.22
C ALA A 68 5.21 21.76 -11.99
N SER A 69 6.53 21.62 -12.10
CA SER A 69 7.36 22.55 -12.88
C SER A 69 7.01 22.57 -14.37
N TYR A 70 6.66 21.41 -14.94
CA TYR A 70 6.14 21.33 -16.31
C TYR A 70 4.84 22.13 -16.47
N LEU A 71 3.88 22.00 -15.56
CA LEU A 71 2.62 22.73 -15.62
C LEU A 71 2.81 24.24 -15.47
N GLU A 72 3.68 24.66 -14.56
CA GLU A 72 4.04 26.07 -14.38
C GLU A 72 4.63 26.66 -15.67
N LYS A 73 5.63 25.99 -16.26
CA LYS A 73 6.25 26.40 -17.52
C LYS A 73 5.25 26.41 -18.68
N LYS A 74 4.36 25.42 -18.73
CA LYS A 74 3.31 25.33 -19.75
C LYS A 74 2.32 26.50 -19.64
N SER A 75 1.91 26.86 -18.43
CA SER A 75 1.03 28.01 -18.18
C SER A 75 1.70 29.31 -18.61
N TYR A 76 2.97 29.50 -18.20
CA TYR A 76 3.74 30.68 -18.59
C TYR A 76 3.83 30.85 -20.11
N LEU A 77 4.18 29.79 -20.84
CA LEU A 77 4.29 29.83 -22.30
C LEU A 77 2.94 30.11 -22.97
N PHE A 78 1.86 29.55 -22.44
CA PHE A 78 0.51 29.83 -22.91
C PHE A 78 0.14 31.30 -22.72
N ASP A 79 0.36 31.85 -21.53
CA ASP A 79 0.02 33.24 -21.22
C ASP A 79 0.87 34.22 -22.05
N LYS A 80 2.15 33.90 -22.24
CA LYS A 80 3.06 34.65 -23.13
C LYS A 80 2.54 34.66 -24.57
N TRP A 81 2.23 33.49 -25.13
CA TRP A 81 1.65 33.41 -26.48
C TRP A 81 0.32 34.16 -26.59
N LYS A 82 -0.56 34.01 -25.60
CA LYS A 82 -1.87 34.69 -25.58
C LYS A 82 -1.72 36.21 -25.59
N ALA A 83 -0.72 36.75 -24.89
CA ALA A 83 -0.46 38.18 -24.84
C ALA A 83 0.17 38.73 -26.14
N THR A 84 1.04 37.96 -26.78
CA THR A 84 1.80 38.44 -27.97
C THR A 84 1.18 38.02 -29.30
N ALA A 85 0.36 36.96 -29.32
CA ALA A 85 -0.09 36.24 -30.51
C ALA A 85 1.05 35.85 -31.48
N ASN A 86 2.28 35.74 -30.98
CA ASN A 86 3.46 35.47 -31.80
C ASN A 86 3.57 33.97 -32.15
N VAL A 87 3.75 33.66 -33.44
CA VAL A 87 3.89 32.28 -33.94
C VAL A 87 5.08 31.54 -33.30
N LYS A 88 6.19 32.23 -33.00
CA LYS A 88 7.34 31.64 -32.30
C LYS A 88 6.97 31.19 -30.88
N ASP A 89 6.25 32.03 -30.15
CA ASP A 89 5.80 31.70 -28.78
C ASP A 89 4.80 30.52 -28.80
N LEU A 90 3.97 30.42 -29.84
CA LEU A 90 3.10 29.25 -30.05
C LEU A 90 3.92 27.97 -30.25
N TYR A 91 4.97 28.03 -31.08
CA TYR A 91 5.85 26.88 -31.30
C TYR A 91 6.54 26.45 -30.00
N GLU A 92 7.06 27.40 -29.21
CA GLU A 92 7.65 27.12 -27.89
C GLU A 92 6.65 26.45 -26.93
N TYR A 93 5.38 26.87 -26.95
CA TYR A 93 4.31 26.26 -26.15
C TYR A 93 3.99 24.82 -26.57
N ILE A 94 3.77 24.57 -27.86
CA ILE A 94 3.35 23.24 -28.35
C ILE A 94 4.51 22.24 -28.35
N SER A 95 5.76 22.69 -28.44
CA SER A 95 6.94 21.83 -28.38
C SER A 95 7.37 21.48 -26.96
N LEU A 96 6.65 21.96 -25.92
CA LEU A 96 7.02 21.66 -24.54
C LEU A 96 6.73 20.20 -24.20
N GLU A 97 7.80 19.41 -24.10
CA GLU A 97 7.73 17.99 -23.77
C GLU A 97 7.35 17.76 -22.30
N ARG A 98 6.52 16.72 -22.09
CA ARG A 98 6.18 16.26 -20.75
C ARG A 98 7.41 15.60 -20.12
N PRO A 99 7.70 15.81 -18.83
CA PRO A 99 8.77 15.11 -18.14
C PRO A 99 8.54 13.60 -18.14
N GLU A 100 9.63 12.84 -18.11
CA GLU A 100 9.60 11.39 -17.91
C GLU A 100 8.90 11.02 -16.61
N TYR A 101 8.10 9.94 -16.64
CA TYR A 101 7.36 9.44 -15.50
C TYR A 101 7.96 8.11 -15.04
N ILE A 102 8.49 8.07 -13.82
CA ILE A 102 9.03 6.85 -13.23
C ILE A 102 7.85 6.04 -12.67
N GLU A 103 7.62 4.85 -13.21
CA GLU A 103 6.54 3.98 -12.74
C GLU A 103 6.79 3.53 -11.29
N VAL A 104 5.78 3.72 -10.44
CA VAL A 104 5.81 3.30 -9.04
C VAL A 104 4.69 2.30 -8.81
N PRO A 105 4.99 1.04 -8.44
CA PRO A 105 3.97 0.02 -8.20
C PRO A 105 3.09 0.43 -7.02
N ASP A 106 1.86 -0.04 -6.98
CA ASP A 106 0.96 0.22 -5.86
C ASP A 106 1.34 -0.63 -4.62
N VAL A 107 1.03 -0.12 -3.43
CA VAL A 107 1.33 -0.79 -2.14
C VAL A 107 0.68 -2.18 -2.05
N TYR A 108 -0.46 -2.40 -2.70
CA TYR A 108 -1.17 -3.68 -2.73
C TYR A 108 -0.70 -4.63 -3.83
N THR A 109 -0.08 -4.09 -4.90
CA THR A 109 0.56 -4.90 -5.95
C THR A 109 1.97 -5.34 -5.58
N SER A 110 2.57 -4.70 -4.57
CA SER A 110 3.82 -5.12 -3.93
C SER A 110 3.57 -6.34 -3.05
N GLN A 111 3.10 -7.45 -3.62
CA GLN A 111 2.95 -8.70 -2.89
C GLN A 111 4.33 -9.24 -2.54
N PHE A 112 4.81 -8.93 -1.35
CA PHE A 112 5.91 -9.68 -0.74
C PHE A 112 5.35 -11.03 -0.35
N ASP A 113 5.76 -12.08 -1.05
CA ASP A 113 5.34 -13.47 -0.81
C ASP A 113 5.41 -13.83 0.68
N TYR A 114 4.23 -13.83 1.33
CA TYR A 114 4.13 -14.28 2.70
C TYR A 114 4.16 -15.81 2.72
N LYS A 115 5.36 -16.40 2.64
CA LYS A 115 5.55 -17.74 3.18
C LYS A 115 5.45 -17.65 4.70
N ILE A 116 4.24 -17.80 5.22
CA ILE A 116 4.03 -18.09 6.63
C ILE A 116 4.70 -19.44 6.87
N ILE A 117 5.88 -19.41 7.50
CA ILE A 117 6.60 -20.62 7.92
C ILE A 117 5.63 -21.39 8.82
N LYS A 118 5.29 -22.61 8.38
CA LYS A 118 4.20 -23.44 8.91
C LYS A 118 4.52 -24.15 10.21
#